data_AF-A0A2Z4Y4K5-F1
#
_entry.id   AF-A0A2Z4Y4K5-F1
#
_cell.length_a   1.000
_cell.length_b   1.000
_cell.length_c   1.000
_cell.angle_alpha   90.00
_cell.angle_beta   90.00
_cell.angle_gamma   90.00
#
_symmetry.space_group_name_H-M   'P 1'
#
loop_
_entity.id
_entity.type
_entity.pdbx_description
1 polymer ?
#
loop_
_entity_poly.entity_id
_entity_poly.type
_entity_poly.pdbx_seq_one_letter_code
_entity_poly.pdbx_strand_id
1 'polypeptide(L)'
;MPGSENVPLQELDPAKYMQSHQVAPGETVYILCKAGVRAQRAAETFVAAGFKNVAVVEGGIVKWEAEGLPVEKTSVLSIEQQVRLGVGSMILLGTVLGAFIHPAFLVVPAFMGCGLIVAGFRGKCPLESMLTRMPWNRTAPQVSCCQPQAN
;
A
#
# COMPACT_ATOMS: atom_id res chain seq x y z
N MET A 1 5.05 -13.68 -1.49
CA MET A 1 5.84 -14.92 -1.73
C MET A 1 6.88 -15.00 -0.61
N PRO A 2 7.33 -16.18 -0.18
CA PRO A 2 8.37 -16.28 0.84
C PRO A 2 9.61 -15.48 0.40
N GLY A 3 10.14 -14.65 1.30
CA GLY A 3 11.30 -13.80 1.01
C GLY A 3 11.04 -12.57 0.12
N SER A 4 9.79 -12.22 -0.20
CA SER A 4 9.51 -10.93 -0.86
C SER A 4 9.49 -9.76 0.11
N GLU A 5 10.05 -8.64 -0.32
CA GLU A 5 9.92 -7.35 0.35
C GLU A 5 8.77 -6.52 -0.23
N ASN A 6 8.09 -5.75 0.61
CA ASN A 6 7.04 -4.82 0.19
C ASN A 6 7.57 -3.39 0.15
N VAL A 7 7.79 -2.87 -1.06
CA VAL A 7 8.21 -1.48 -1.30
C VAL A 7 7.07 -0.70 -1.96
N PRO A 8 6.58 0.41 -1.36
CA PRO A 8 5.55 1.24 -1.97
C PRO A 8 6.02 1.83 -3.32
N LEU A 9 5.17 1.74 -4.35
CA LEU A 9 5.49 2.22 -5.70
C LEU A 9 5.87 3.71 -5.71
N GLN A 10 5.26 4.52 -4.84
CA GLN A 10 5.50 5.96 -4.74
C GLN A 10 6.86 6.30 -4.12
N GLU A 11 7.44 5.38 -3.34
CA GLU A 11 8.72 5.56 -2.64
C GLU A 11 9.85 4.81 -3.37
N LEU A 12 9.52 4.09 -4.44
CA LEU A 12 10.44 3.23 -5.18
C LEU A 12 11.42 4.08 -6.01
N ASP A 13 12.66 4.12 -5.54
CA ASP A 13 13.80 4.69 -6.25
C ASP A 13 14.72 3.54 -6.74
N PRO A 14 14.78 3.26 -8.05
CA PRO A 14 15.56 2.15 -8.59
C PRO A 14 17.04 2.20 -8.20
N ALA A 15 17.65 3.39 -8.19
CA ALA A 15 19.07 3.52 -7.89
C ALA A 15 19.36 3.18 -6.42
N LYS A 16 18.53 3.68 -5.51
CA LYS A 16 18.66 3.36 -4.08
C LYS A 16 18.38 1.89 -3.80
N TYR A 17 17.35 1.32 -4.44
CA TYR A 17 17.00 -0.08 -4.26
C TYR A 17 18.14 -1.02 -4.68
N MET A 18 18.75 -0.76 -5.83
CA MET A 18 19.86 -1.57 -6.34
C MET A 18 21.12 -1.44 -5.47
N GLN A 19 21.39 -0.24 -4.93
CA GLN A 19 22.52 -0.01 -4.02
C GLN A 19 22.32 -0.65 -2.65
N SER A 20 21.13 -0.54 -2.05
CA SER A 20 20.86 -1.08 -0.72
C SER A 20 20.87 -2.61 -0.69
N HIS A 21 20.48 -3.24 -1.80
CA HIS A 21 20.39 -4.70 -1.92
C HIS A 21 21.61 -5.35 -2.58
N GLN A 22 22.64 -4.56 -2.94
CA GLN A 22 23.87 -5.04 -3.57
C GLN A 22 23.62 -6.01 -4.73
N VAL A 23 22.59 -5.74 -5.54
CA VAL A 23 22.18 -6.65 -6.63
C VAL A 23 23.34 -6.79 -7.61
N ALA A 24 23.86 -8.01 -7.74
CA ALA A 24 25.05 -8.24 -8.54
C ALA A 24 24.76 -8.03 -10.04
N PRO A 25 25.77 -7.65 -10.84
CA PRO A 25 25.63 -7.58 -12.29
C PRO A 25 25.22 -8.96 -12.85
N GLY A 26 23.96 -9.11 -13.27
CA GLY A 26 23.39 -10.36 -13.81
C GLY A 26 22.26 -10.97 -12.98
N GLU A 27 22.05 -10.53 -11.74
CA GLU A 27 20.89 -10.96 -10.94
C GLU A 27 19.62 -10.26 -11.42
N THR A 28 18.54 -11.01 -11.61
CA THR A 28 17.26 -10.45 -12.08
C THR A 28 16.37 -10.10 -10.91
N VAL A 29 15.92 -8.84 -10.84
CA VAL A 29 14.94 -8.36 -9.87
C VAL A 29 13.54 -8.70 -10.38
N TYR A 30 12.84 -9.57 -9.65
CA TYR A 30 11.45 -9.91 -9.94
C TYR A 30 10.50 -8.96 -9.20
N ILE A 31 9.67 -8.24 -9.94
CA ILE A 31 8.68 -7.31 -9.40
C ILE A 31 7.29 -7.92 -9.54
N LEU A 32 6.54 -7.92 -8.44
CA LEU A 32 5.17 -8.39 -8.41
C LEU A 32 4.26 -7.39 -7.70
N CYS A 33 2.97 -7.43 -8.02
CA CYS A 33 1.95 -6.73 -7.25
C CYS A 33 0.69 -7.58 -7.18
N LYS A 34 -0.46 -6.97 -6.80
CA LYS A 34 -1.73 -7.70 -6.72
C LYS A 34 -2.15 -8.34 -8.05
N ALA A 35 -2.21 -7.54 -9.13
CA ALA A 35 -2.72 -7.96 -10.44
C ALA A 35 -1.81 -7.56 -11.63
N GLY A 36 -0.52 -7.31 -11.41
CA GLY A 36 0.45 -6.94 -12.45
C GLY A 36 0.60 -5.44 -12.78
N VAL A 37 -0.48 -4.64 -12.78
CA VAL A 37 -0.44 -3.23 -13.27
C VAL A 37 0.61 -2.34 -12.58
N ARG A 38 0.74 -2.43 -11.25
CA ARG A 38 1.73 -1.63 -10.50
C ARG A 38 3.15 -2.15 -10.70
N ALA A 39 3.32 -3.46 -10.86
CA ALA A 39 4.60 -4.08 -11.11
C ALA A 39 5.16 -3.67 -12.48
N GLN A 40 4.29 -3.52 -13.49
CA GLN A 40 4.68 -3.03 -14.80
C GLN A 40 5.21 -1.59 -14.74
N ARG A 41 4.50 -0.68 -14.04
CA ARG A 41 4.97 0.70 -13.83
C ARG A 41 6.30 0.78 -13.08
N ALA A 42 6.48 -0.07 -12.06
CA ALA A 42 7.74 -0.19 -11.36
C ALA A 42 8.85 -0.64 -12.32
N ALA A 43 8.63 -1.69 -13.13
CA ALA A 43 9.61 -2.16 -14.10
C ALA A 43 9.98 -1.08 -15.14
N GLU A 44 9.00 -0.32 -15.63
CA GLU A 44 9.25 0.83 -16.52
C GLU A 44 10.17 1.87 -15.85
N THR A 45 9.99 2.12 -14.55
CA THR A 45 10.83 3.05 -13.78
C THR A 45 12.27 2.54 -13.66
N PHE A 46 12.46 1.23 -13.44
CA PHE A 46 13.79 0.61 -13.42
C PHE A 46 14.48 0.65 -14.78
N VAL A 47 13.74 0.35 -15.86
CA VAL A 47 14.26 0.42 -17.23
C VAL A 47 14.64 1.86 -17.60
N ALA A 48 13.82 2.85 -17.22
CA ALA A 48 14.13 4.26 -17.42
C ALA A 48 15.39 4.70 -16.66
N ALA A 49 15.69 4.09 -15.52
CA ALA A 49 16.92 4.30 -14.76
C ALA A 49 18.13 3.51 -15.31
N GLY A 50 17.96 2.73 -16.38
CA GLY A 50 19.04 2.00 -17.06
C GLY A 50 19.22 0.54 -16.61
N PHE A 51 18.39 0.03 -15.71
CA PHE A 51 18.43 -1.35 -15.26
C PHE A 51 17.66 -2.27 -16.21
N LYS A 52 18.35 -3.26 -16.79
CA LYS A 52 17.77 -4.21 -17.76
C LYS A 52 17.44 -5.57 -17.14
N ASN A 53 17.94 -5.81 -15.93
CA ASN A 53 17.80 -7.04 -15.17
C ASN A 53 16.53 -7.02 -14.30
N VAL A 54 15.38 -6.68 -14.89
CA VAL A 54 14.10 -6.58 -14.17
C VAL A 54 13.02 -7.35 -14.92
N ALA A 55 12.29 -8.19 -14.19
CA ALA A 55 11.21 -9.01 -14.72
C ALA A 55 9.91 -8.80 -13.92
N VAL A 56 8.77 -8.77 -14.61
CA VAL A 56 7.45 -8.66 -13.98
C VAL A 56 6.83 -10.04 -13.86
N VAL A 57 6.38 -10.40 -12.67
CA VAL A 57 5.61 -11.63 -12.45
C VAL A 57 4.21 -11.47 -13.02
N GLU A 58 3.92 -12.23 -14.07
CA GLU A 58 2.65 -12.16 -14.79
C GLU A 58 1.47 -12.60 -13.90
N GLY A 59 0.35 -11.87 -13.96
CA GLY A 59 -0.85 -12.16 -13.16
C GLY A 59 -0.73 -11.80 -11.67
N GLY A 60 0.46 -11.43 -11.20
CA GLY A 60 0.70 -11.00 -9.82
C GLY A 60 0.41 -12.09 -8.78
N ILE A 61 0.28 -11.65 -7.51
CA ILE A 61 0.05 -12.58 -6.39
C ILE A 61 -1.30 -13.32 -6.49
N VAL A 62 -2.28 -12.77 -7.21
CA VAL A 62 -3.59 -13.41 -7.40
C VAL A 62 -3.47 -14.69 -8.22
N LYS A 63 -2.69 -14.67 -9.31
CA LYS A 63 -2.41 -15.87 -10.12
C LYS A 63 -1.54 -16.86 -9.34
N TRP A 64 -0.54 -16.37 -8.62
CA TRP A 64 0.31 -17.17 -7.75
C TRP A 64 -0.48 -17.95 -6.69
N GLU A 65 -1.44 -17.29 -6.03
CA GLU A 65 -2.35 -17.94 -5.08
C GLU A 65 -3.29 -18.95 -5.75
N ALA A 66 -3.81 -18.61 -6.94
CA ALA A 66 -4.69 -19.52 -7.70
C ALA A 66 -3.97 -20.80 -8.15
N GLU A 67 -2.66 -20.73 -8.38
CA GLU A 67 -1.81 -21.89 -8.72
C GLU A 67 -1.40 -22.72 -7.49
N GLY A 68 -1.85 -22.35 -6.29
CA GLY A 68 -1.58 -23.11 -5.06
C GLY A 68 -0.14 -22.98 -4.54
N LEU A 69 0.60 -21.97 -5.00
CA LEU A 69 1.96 -21.72 -4.58
C LEU A 69 2.01 -21.12 -3.16
N PRO A 70 3.12 -21.31 -2.42
CA PRO A 70 3.23 -20.85 -1.04
C PRO A 70 3.12 -19.32 -0.95
N VAL A 71 2.29 -18.84 -0.02
CA VAL A 71 2.12 -17.41 0.28
C VAL A 71 2.19 -17.18 1.78
N GLU A 72 3.11 -16.31 2.16
CA GLU A 72 3.15 -15.73 3.50
C GLU A 72 2.14 -14.59 3.56
N LYS A 73 1.10 -14.75 4.39
CA LYS A 73 0.06 -13.73 4.62
C LYS A 73 0.26 -13.12 5.99
N THR A 74 0.42 -11.80 6.04
CA THR A 74 0.33 -11.06 7.29
C THR A 74 -1.14 -10.95 7.68
N SER A 75 -1.47 -11.19 8.96
CA SER A 75 -2.84 -11.12 9.48
C SER A 75 -3.39 -9.70 9.65
N VAL A 76 -2.72 -8.68 9.07
CA VAL A 76 -3.18 -7.29 9.13
C VAL A 76 -4.22 -7.04 8.04
N LEU A 77 -5.33 -6.42 8.44
CA LEU A 77 -6.35 -5.95 7.51
C LEU A 77 -5.74 -4.93 6.54
N SER A 78 -6.17 -4.94 5.28
CA SER A 78 -5.74 -3.91 4.34
C SER A 78 -6.23 -2.53 4.78
N ILE A 79 -5.51 -1.47 4.42
CA ILE A 79 -5.94 -0.08 4.72
C ILE A 79 -7.35 0.17 4.19
N GLU A 80 -7.68 -0.32 2.99
CA GLU A 80 -9.01 -0.20 2.40
C GLU A 80 -10.10 -0.85 3.27
N GLN A 81 -9.81 -2.02 3.84
CA GLN A 81 -10.72 -2.72 4.75
C GLN A 81 -10.86 -1.98 6.08
N GLN A 82 -9.75 -1.49 6.65
CA GLN A 82 -9.77 -0.71 7.88
C GLN A 82 -10.58 0.58 7.73
N VAL A 83 -10.41 1.31 6.62
CA VAL A 83 -11.21 2.50 6.31
C VAL A 83 -12.68 2.15 6.13
N ARG A 84 -13.00 1.10 5.38
CA ARG A 84 -14.40 0.71 5.12
C ARG A 84 -15.12 0.32 6.41
N LEU A 85 -14.46 -0.43 7.30
CA LEU A 85 -15.02 -0.81 8.60
C LEU A 85 -15.13 0.38 9.55
N GLY A 86 -14.12 1.26 9.58
CA GLY A 86 -14.12 2.44 10.46
C GLY A 86 -15.20 3.46 10.05
N VAL A 87 -15.21 3.88 8.78
CA VAL A 87 -16.20 4.85 8.29
C VAL A 87 -17.60 4.25 8.32
N GLY A 88 -17.75 2.98 7.93
CA GLY A 88 -19.03 2.28 7.96
C GLY A 88 -19.62 2.17 9.37
N SER A 89 -18.82 1.80 10.36
CA SER A 89 -19.28 1.71 11.75
C SER A 89 -19.70 3.07 12.30
N MET A 90 -18.98 4.14 11.96
CA MET A 90 -19.33 5.49 12.42
C MET A 90 -20.61 6.03 11.77
N ILE A 91 -20.82 5.76 10.48
CA ILE A 91 -22.08 6.10 9.78
C ILE A 91 -23.26 5.35 10.40
N LEU A 92 -23.11 4.04 10.64
CA LEU A 92 -24.15 3.21 11.23
C LEU A 92 -24.50 3.69 12.64
N LEU A 93 -23.50 3.93 13.48
CA LEU A 93 -23.68 4.43 14.84
C LEU A 93 -24.37 5.81 14.83
N GLY A 94 -23.88 6.76 14.04
CA GLY A 94 -24.47 8.10 13.94
C GLY A 94 -25.91 8.10 13.43
N THR A 95 -26.24 7.20 12.50
CA THR A 95 -27.61 7.06 11.98
C THR A 95 -28.55 6.47 13.04
N VAL A 96 -28.12 5.45 13.77
CA VAL A 96 -28.91 4.85 14.86
C VAL A 96 -29.15 5.88 15.98
N LEU A 97 -28.12 6.59 16.44
CA LEU A 97 -28.32 7.65 17.45
C LEU A 97 -29.20 8.79 16.92
N GLY A 98 -29.08 9.13 15.63
CA GLY A 98 -29.92 10.15 14.99
C GLY A 98 -31.40 9.79 14.94
N ALA A 99 -31.70 8.52 14.68
CA ALA A 99 -33.07 8.02 14.59
C ALA A 99 -33.74 7.86 15.96
N PHE A 100 -33.00 7.46 17.00
CA PHE A 100 -33.59 7.07 18.29
C PHE A 100 -33.37 8.10 19.42
N ILE A 101 -32.36 8.97 19.34
CA ILE A 101 -32.04 9.91 20.44
C ILE A 101 -32.32 11.36 20.02
N HIS A 102 -31.66 11.85 18.97
CA HIS A 102 -31.82 13.25 18.54
C HIS A 102 -31.39 13.44 17.07
N PRO A 103 -32.19 14.09 16.21
CA PRO A 103 -31.91 14.22 14.77
C PRO A 103 -30.59 14.93 14.45
N ALA A 104 -30.05 15.73 15.38
CA ALA A 104 -28.73 16.37 15.24
C ALA A 104 -27.57 15.37 15.02
N PHE A 105 -27.69 14.10 15.47
CA PHE A 105 -26.64 13.10 15.24
C PHE A 105 -26.50 12.67 13.77
N LEU A 106 -27.49 12.99 12.91
CA LEU A 106 -27.41 12.75 11.46
C LEU A 106 -26.35 13.62 10.75
N VAL A 107 -25.83 14.66 11.42
CA VAL A 107 -24.71 15.47 10.91
C VAL A 107 -23.45 14.62 10.69
N VAL A 108 -23.21 13.62 11.54
CA VAL A 108 -22.04 12.73 11.44
C VAL A 108 -22.04 11.90 10.15
N PRO A 109 -23.09 11.11 9.84
CA PRO A 109 -23.15 10.36 8.59
C PRO A 109 -23.24 11.28 7.36
N ALA A 110 -23.91 12.44 7.46
CA ALA A 110 -23.99 13.41 6.36
C ALA A 110 -22.60 13.96 5.99
N PHE A 111 -21.79 14.35 6.98
CA PHE A 111 -20.42 14.83 6.74
C PHE A 111 -19.53 13.75 6.11
N MET A 112 -19.60 12.52 6.62
CA MET A 112 -18.83 11.39 6.08
C MET A 112 -19.26 11.04 4.65
N GLY A 113 -20.56 11.05 4.35
CA GLY A 113 -21.09 10.82 3.00
C GLY A 113 -20.61 11.86 2.00
N CYS A 114 -20.67 13.15 2.34
CA CYS A 114 -20.10 14.22 1.53
C CYS A 114 -18.59 14.02 1.28
N GLY A 115 -17.84 13.63 2.31
CA GLY A 115 -16.41 13.32 2.21
C GLY A 115 -16.11 12.19 1.21
N LEU A 116 -16.91 11.13 1.21
CA LEU A 116 -16.78 10.01 0.27
C LEU A 116 -17.08 10.43 -1.18
N ILE A 117 -18.09 11.27 -1.39
CA ILE A 117 -18.42 11.80 -2.72
C ILE A 117 -17.24 12.62 -3.27
N VAL A 118 -16.71 13.54 -2.46
CA VAL A 118 -15.54 14.36 -2.84
C VAL A 118 -14.30 13.50 -3.07
N ALA A 119 -14.08 12.46 -2.27
CA ALA A 119 -12.97 11.53 -2.46
C ALA A 119 -13.11 10.73 -3.76
N GLY A 120 -14.33 10.31 -4.11
CA GLY A 120 -14.64 9.65 -5.38
C GLY A 120 -14.28 10.52 -6.59
N PHE A 121 -14.56 11.83 -6.52
CA PHE A 121 -14.16 12.78 -7.58
C PHE A 121 -12.65 13.03 -7.63
N ARG A 122 -11.96 13.09 -6.48
CA ARG A 122 -10.52 13.39 -6.42
C ARG A 122 -9.61 12.18 -6.62
N GLY A 123 -10.15 10.96 -6.52
CA GLY A 123 -9.37 9.73 -6.55
C GLY A 123 -8.36 9.59 -5.39
N LYS A 124 -8.47 10.42 -4.34
CA LYS A 124 -7.60 10.42 -3.16
C LYS A 124 -8.45 10.48 -1.90
N CYS A 125 -8.35 9.46 -1.06
CA CYS A 125 -8.94 9.45 0.27
C CYS A 125 -7.97 10.12 1.27
N PRO A 126 -8.27 11.30 1.84
CA PRO A 126 -7.38 11.94 2.83
C PRO A 126 -7.15 11.07 4.07
N LEU A 127 -8.11 10.19 4.38
CA LEU A 127 -8.02 9.22 5.47
C LEU A 127 -6.95 8.13 5.21
N GLU A 128 -6.68 7.79 3.95
CA GLU A 128 -5.63 6.84 3.58
C GLU A 128 -4.25 7.38 3.96
N SER A 129 -3.97 8.67 3.68
CA SER A 129 -2.72 9.33 4.04
C SER A 129 -2.52 9.48 5.56
N MET A 130 -3.60 9.48 6.35
CA MET A 130 -3.51 9.47 7.81
C MET A 130 -3.27 8.05 8.34
N LEU A 131 -3.92 7.04 7.76
CA LEU A 131 -3.77 5.64 8.17
C LEU A 131 -2.38 5.07 7.86
N THR A 132 -1.76 5.48 6.76
CA THR A 132 -0.39 5.06 6.40
C THR A 132 0.65 5.50 7.44
N ARG A 133 0.34 6.53 8.24
CA ARG A 133 1.23 7.01 9.31
C ARG A 133 1.14 6.19 10.60
N MET A 134 0.14 5.33 10.75
CA MET A 134 -0.10 4.61 12.01
C MET A 134 0.90 3.45 12.20
N PRO A 135 1.35 3.20 13.44
CA PRO A 135 2.55 2.39 13.72
C PRO A 135 2.43 0.92 13.29
N TRP A 136 1.23 0.36 13.25
CA TRP A 136 0.99 -1.01 12.76
C TRP A 136 1.09 -1.16 11.24
N ASN A 137 1.01 -0.06 10.49
CA ASN A 137 1.26 -0.02 9.05
C ASN A 137 2.73 0.33 8.74
N ARG A 138 3.54 0.60 9.77
CA ARG A 138 4.98 0.75 9.67
C ARG A 138 5.65 -0.56 10.08
N THR A 139 5.65 -1.55 9.20
CA THR A 139 6.58 -2.67 9.37
C THR A 139 8.00 -2.15 9.10
N ALA A 140 8.68 -1.75 10.17
CA ALA A 140 10.08 -1.32 10.22
C ALA A 140 11.03 -2.55 10.27
N PRO A 141 12.35 -2.47 9.97
CA PRO A 141 13.25 -1.39 10.37
C PRO A 141 14.04 -0.74 9.22
N GLN A 142 14.07 0.59 9.20
CA GLN A 142 15.22 1.30 8.66
C GLN A 142 16.35 1.03 9.65
N VAL A 143 17.33 0.20 9.28
CA VAL A 143 18.55 0.04 10.08
C VAL A 143 19.36 1.32 9.88
N SER A 144 19.12 2.29 10.76
CA SER A 144 20.13 3.30 11.06
C SER A 144 21.24 2.59 11.82
N CYS A 145 22.41 2.44 11.21
CA CYS A 145 23.68 2.40 11.93
C CYS A 145 24.80 2.86 10.99
N CYS A 146 25.33 4.05 11.31
CA CYS A 146 26.65 4.57 10.93
C CYS A 146 26.82 5.15 9.52
N GLN A 147 26.61 6.46 9.40
CA GLN A 147 27.65 7.31 8.78
C GLN A 147 28.94 7.19 9.63
N PRO A 148 30.12 7.25 8.97
CA PRO A 148 30.81 8.53 8.94
C PRO A 148 31.21 8.95 7.52
N GLN A 149 31.08 10.25 7.28
CA GLN A 149 31.69 10.96 6.16
C GLN A 149 33.22 10.90 6.25
N ALA A 150 33.90 10.76 5.11
CA ALA A 150 35.14 11.48 4.77
C ALA A 150 35.62 11.12 3.36
N ASN A 151 35.35 12.01 2.39
CA ASN A 151 36.39 12.76 1.67
C ASN A 151 35.72 13.91 0.88
#